data_AF-A0A522VKU6-F1
#
_entry.id   AF-A0A522VKU6-F1
#
_cell.length_a   1.000
_cell.length_b   1.000
_cell.length_c   1.000
_cell.angle_alpha   90.00
_cell.angle_beta   90.00
_cell.angle_gamma   90.00
#
_symmetry.space_group_name_H-M   'P 1'
#
loop_
_entity.id
_entity.type
_entity.pdbx_description
1 polymer ?
#
loop_
_entity_poly.entity_id
_entity_poly.type
_entity_poly.pdbx_seq_one_letter_code
_entity_poly.pdbx_strand_id
1 'polypeptide(L)'
;MALVRSGRISAVRSALDYLSSAGTGSAQAALAHELAQAGAAFYQDKPREALERMLAVRQRHGELGASHAQQDLYDQIMVTAALQLADWPRVRQLLKARLSTRIWDAATWQAYESRSRRVDEIHDAPAVRAALRWDTN
;
A
#
# COMPACT_ATOMS: atom_id res chain seq x y z
N MET A 1 -3.46 6.46 -10.46
CA MET A 1 -4.52 6.78 -9.47
C MET A 1 -5.49 7.87 -9.96
N ALA A 2 -5.01 9.04 -10.41
CA ALA A 2 -5.87 10.13 -10.88
C ALA A 2 -6.81 9.75 -12.04
N LEU A 3 -6.36 8.88 -12.95
CA LEU A 3 -7.17 8.39 -14.08
C LEU A 3 -8.36 7.52 -13.64
N VAL A 4 -8.19 6.64 -12.65
CA VAL A 4 -9.31 5.81 -12.16
C VAL A 4 -10.32 6.68 -11.41
N ARG A 5 -9.83 7.59 -10.55
CA ARG A 5 -10.70 8.51 -9.79
C ARG A 5 -11.51 9.47 -10.68
N SER A 6 -11.04 9.76 -11.88
CA SER A 6 -11.75 10.59 -12.87
C SER A 6 -12.64 9.78 -13.82
N GLY A 7 -12.84 8.48 -13.56
CA GLY A 7 -13.66 7.61 -14.40
C GLY A 7 -13.06 7.31 -15.79
N ARG A 8 -11.79 7.67 -16.03
CA ARG A 8 -11.10 7.49 -17.31
C ARG A 8 -10.55 6.07 -17.45
N ILE A 9 -11.44 5.08 -17.40
CA ILE A 9 -11.09 3.65 -17.42
C ILE A 9 -10.32 3.27 -18.69
N SER A 10 -10.65 3.86 -19.84
CA SER A 10 -9.89 3.65 -21.09
C SER A 10 -8.43 4.11 -20.99
N ALA A 11 -8.18 5.27 -20.36
CA ALA A 11 -6.83 5.78 -20.16
C ALA A 11 -6.02 4.94 -19.16
N VAL A 12 -6.69 4.35 -18.16
CA VAL A 12 -6.07 3.38 -17.24
C VAL A 12 -5.61 2.16 -18.01
N ARG A 13 -6.47 1.62 -18.89
CA ARG A 13 -6.14 0.47 -19.73
C ARG A 13 -4.96 0.76 -20.66
N SER A 14 -4.98 1.89 -21.38
CA SER A 14 -3.87 2.27 -22.26
C SER A 14 -2.54 2.45 -21.52
N ALA A 15 -2.57 2.96 -20.29
CA ALA A 15 -1.38 3.07 -19.46
C ALA A 15 -0.85 1.70 -19.01
N LEU A 16 -1.74 0.76 -18.67
CA LEU A 16 -1.37 -0.61 -18.33
C LEU A 16 -0.79 -1.35 -19.54
N ASP A 17 -1.41 -1.22 -20.72
CA ASP A 17 -0.94 -1.84 -21.96
C ASP A 17 0.46 -1.33 -22.34
N TYR A 18 0.70 -0.01 -22.18
CA TYR A 18 2.03 0.57 -22.37
C TYR A 18 3.07 -0.02 -21.41
N LEU A 19 2.76 -0.06 -20.11
CA LEU A 19 3.70 -0.58 -19.10
C LEU A 19 3.96 -2.08 -19.29
N SER A 20 2.95 -2.85 -19.70
CA SER A 20 3.10 -4.27 -20.04
C SER A 20 4.04 -4.46 -21.24
N SER A 21 3.89 -3.63 -22.28
CA SER A 21 4.76 -3.67 -23.46
C SER A 21 6.19 -3.26 -23.11
N ALA A 22 6.37 -2.14 -22.40
CA ALA A 22 7.69 -1.69 -21.95
C ALA A 22 8.35 -2.68 -20.97
N GLY A 23 7.54 -3.43 -20.20
CA GLY A 23 7.98 -4.43 -19.23
C GLY A 23 8.77 -5.60 -19.85
N THR A 24 8.64 -5.85 -21.15
CA THR A 24 9.44 -6.90 -21.82
C THR A 24 10.93 -6.56 -21.88
N GLY A 25 11.28 -5.26 -21.80
CA GLY A 25 12.67 -4.78 -21.85
C GLY A 25 13.13 -4.05 -20.59
N SER A 26 12.27 -3.86 -19.59
CA SER A 26 12.58 -3.12 -18.36
C SER A 26 11.91 -3.73 -17.13
N ALA A 27 12.73 -4.18 -16.18
CA ALA A 27 12.25 -4.67 -14.89
C ALA A 27 11.50 -3.60 -14.09
N GLN A 28 11.92 -2.33 -14.19
CA GLN A 28 11.20 -1.22 -13.57
C GLN A 28 9.82 -1.01 -14.21
N ALA A 29 9.72 -1.08 -15.55
CA ALA A 29 8.43 -0.95 -16.22
C ALA A 29 7.49 -2.12 -15.87
N ALA A 30 8.01 -3.35 -15.77
CA ALA A 30 7.25 -4.50 -15.31
C ALA A 30 6.75 -4.34 -13.87
N LEU A 31 7.60 -3.85 -12.95
CA LEU A 31 7.19 -3.57 -11.58
C LEU A 31 6.15 -2.42 -11.50
N ALA A 32 6.33 -1.37 -12.31
CA ALA A 32 5.37 -0.28 -12.40
C ALA A 32 4.01 -0.76 -12.94
N HIS A 33 4.02 -1.71 -13.89
CA HIS A 33 2.81 -2.37 -14.39
C HIS A 33 2.07 -3.10 -13.26
N GLU A 34 2.75 -3.96 -12.49
CA GLU A 34 2.16 -4.69 -11.38
C GLU A 34 1.56 -3.76 -10.31
N LEU A 35 2.28 -2.71 -9.92
CA LEU A 35 1.80 -1.70 -8.97
C LEU A 35 0.61 -0.91 -9.53
N ALA A 36 0.61 -0.59 -10.82
CA ALA A 36 -0.51 0.07 -11.47
C ALA A 36 -1.74 -0.83 -11.52
N GLN A 37 -1.59 -2.13 -11.75
CA GLN A 37 -2.69 -3.10 -11.70
C GLN A 37 -3.26 -3.23 -10.28
N ALA A 38 -2.41 -3.37 -9.26
CA ALA A 38 -2.83 -3.43 -7.86
C ALA A 38 -3.60 -2.15 -7.45
N GLY A 39 -3.08 -0.98 -7.82
CA GLY A 39 -3.74 0.30 -7.58
C GLY A 39 -5.06 0.43 -8.34
N ALA A 40 -5.13 -0.02 -9.60
CA ALA A 40 -6.36 0.02 -10.38
C ALA A 40 -7.46 -0.86 -9.74
N ALA A 41 -7.12 -2.08 -9.30
CA ALA A 41 -8.03 -2.96 -8.59
C ALA A 41 -8.59 -2.29 -7.32
N PHE A 42 -7.74 -1.60 -6.55
CA PHE A 42 -8.18 -0.87 -5.35
C PHE A 42 -9.23 0.21 -5.68
N TYR A 43 -8.97 1.05 -6.69
CA TYR A 43 -9.91 2.10 -7.09
C TYR A 43 -11.16 1.59 -7.82
N GLN A 44 -11.16 0.34 -8.27
CA GLN A 44 -12.33 -0.33 -8.85
C GLN A 44 -13.13 -1.12 -7.82
N ASP A 45 -12.90 -0.90 -6.52
CA ASP A 45 -13.57 -1.60 -5.42
C ASP A 45 -13.40 -3.13 -5.47
N LYS A 46 -12.20 -3.57 -5.85
CA LYS A 46 -11.77 -4.98 -5.83
C LYS A 46 -10.72 -5.21 -4.75
N PRO A 47 -11.09 -5.14 -3.45
CA PRO A 47 -10.13 -5.12 -2.36
C PRO A 47 -9.26 -6.38 -2.25
N ARG A 48 -9.82 -7.56 -2.51
CA ARG A 48 -9.06 -8.83 -2.50
C ARG A 48 -7.97 -8.85 -3.56
N GLU A 49 -8.34 -8.54 -4.79
CA GLU A 49 -7.41 -8.48 -5.92
C GLU A 49 -6.31 -7.43 -5.68
N ALA A 50 -6.69 -6.25 -5.19
CA ALA A 50 -5.75 -5.19 -4.86
C ALA A 50 -4.72 -5.63 -3.81
N LEU A 51 -5.20 -6.26 -2.72
CA LEU A 51 -4.36 -6.71 -1.62
C LEU A 51 -3.39 -7.81 -2.06
N GLU A 52 -3.88 -8.83 -2.78
CA GLU A 52 -3.05 -9.95 -3.26
C GLU A 52 -1.94 -9.46 -4.20
N ARG A 53 -2.29 -8.61 -5.18
CA ARG A 53 -1.31 -8.03 -6.12
C ARG A 53 -0.28 -7.16 -5.41
N MET A 54 -0.72 -6.30 -4.48
CA MET A 54 0.19 -5.40 -3.78
C MET A 54 1.15 -6.15 -2.85
N LEU A 55 0.67 -7.22 -2.19
CA LEU A 55 1.51 -8.09 -1.36
C LEU A 55 2.60 -8.78 -2.19
N ALA A 56 2.30 -9.21 -3.42
CA ALA A 56 3.26 -9.87 -4.30
C ALA A 56 4.47 -8.99 -4.67
N VAL A 57 4.30 -7.67 -4.68
CA VAL A 57 5.35 -6.69 -5.04
C VAL A 57 5.83 -5.83 -3.87
N ARG A 58 5.37 -6.12 -2.65
CA ARG A 58 5.60 -5.28 -1.47
C ARG A 58 7.08 -5.02 -1.18
N GLN A 59 7.94 -6.01 -1.30
CA GLN A 59 9.37 -5.81 -1.01
C GLN A 59 10.12 -5.05 -2.11
N ARG A 60 9.46 -4.81 -3.25
CA ARG A 60 10.09 -4.32 -4.47
C ARG A 60 9.68 -2.90 -4.83
N HIS A 61 8.62 -2.35 -4.24
CA HIS A 61 8.15 -1.00 -4.63
C HIS A 61 9.19 0.12 -4.44
N GLY A 62 10.19 -0.07 -3.57
CA GLY A 62 11.32 0.85 -3.44
C GLY A 62 12.24 0.89 -4.66
N GLU A 63 12.27 -0.15 -5.50
CA GLU A 63 13.07 -0.25 -6.73
C GLU A 63 12.66 0.81 -7.77
N LEU A 64 11.45 1.39 -7.67
CA LEU A 64 10.98 2.43 -8.57
C LEU A 64 11.55 3.83 -8.28
N GLY A 65 12.38 3.98 -7.24
CA GLY A 65 12.94 5.29 -6.86
C GLY A 65 11.91 6.28 -6.32
N ALA A 66 10.74 5.78 -5.92
CA ALA A 66 9.68 6.60 -5.31
C ALA A 66 10.12 7.13 -3.94
N SER A 67 9.70 8.34 -3.57
CA SER A 67 9.96 8.91 -2.25
C SER A 67 9.30 8.05 -1.14
N HIS A 68 9.77 8.17 0.10
CA HIS A 68 9.15 7.47 1.23
C HIS A 68 7.65 7.76 1.35
N ALA A 69 7.21 8.98 1.07
CA ALA A 69 5.79 9.35 1.08
C ALA A 69 4.99 8.66 -0.04
N GLN A 70 5.60 8.47 -1.21
CA GLN A 70 4.98 7.74 -2.32
C GLN A 70 4.92 6.23 -2.05
N GLN A 71 5.96 5.67 -1.44
CA GLN A 71 5.98 4.25 -1.03
C GLN A 71 4.93 3.97 0.04
N ASP A 72 4.75 4.91 0.98
CA ASP A 72 3.75 4.81 2.05
C ASP A 72 2.31 4.64 1.53
N LEU A 73 2.00 5.20 0.35
CA LEU A 73 0.69 5.02 -0.29
C LEU A 73 0.39 3.54 -0.59
N TYR A 74 1.40 2.73 -0.90
CA TYR A 74 1.20 1.31 -1.16
C TYR A 74 0.83 0.56 0.12
N ASP A 75 1.50 0.87 1.24
CA ASP A 75 1.14 0.32 2.55
C ASP A 75 -0.27 0.76 2.97
N GLN A 76 -0.64 2.03 2.75
CA GLN A 76 -2.00 2.53 3.02
C GLN A 76 -3.07 1.80 2.19
N ILE A 77 -2.80 1.53 0.90
CA ILE A 77 -3.69 0.72 0.05
C ILE A 77 -3.87 -0.67 0.64
N MET A 78 -2.80 -1.36 1.01
CA MET A 78 -2.89 -2.71 1.58
C MET A 78 -3.70 -2.72 2.88
N VAL A 79 -3.46 -1.77 3.79
CA VAL A 79 -4.23 -1.67 5.04
C VAL A 79 -5.71 -1.40 4.76
N THR A 80 -6.00 -0.50 3.83
CA THR A 80 -7.40 -0.15 3.49
C THR A 80 -8.12 -1.30 2.80
N ALA A 81 -7.46 -2.02 1.89
CA ALA A 81 -8.00 -3.19 1.24
C ALA A 81 -8.27 -4.33 2.24
N ALA A 82 -7.35 -4.59 3.17
CA ALA A 82 -7.56 -5.56 4.24
C ALA A 82 -8.74 -5.15 5.16
N LEU A 83 -8.89 -3.86 5.45
CA LEU A 83 -10.02 -3.33 6.23
C LEU A 83 -11.35 -3.53 5.50
N GLN A 84 -11.41 -3.29 4.18
CA GLN A 84 -12.61 -3.53 3.37
C GLN A 84 -13.04 -5.01 3.37
N LEU A 85 -12.09 -5.93 3.56
CA LEU A 85 -12.34 -7.36 3.67
C LEU A 85 -12.65 -7.82 5.11
N ALA A 86 -12.66 -6.90 6.08
CA ALA A 86 -12.73 -7.19 7.51
C ALA A 86 -11.64 -8.19 8.01
N ASP A 87 -10.49 -8.25 7.32
CA ASP A 87 -9.35 -9.08 7.71
C ASP A 87 -8.53 -8.37 8.80
N TRP A 88 -9.07 -8.36 10.02
CA TRP A 88 -8.46 -7.70 11.17
C TRP A 88 -7.04 -8.18 11.50
N PRO A 89 -6.72 -9.49 11.47
CA PRO A 89 -5.35 -9.95 11.63
C PRO A 89 -4.40 -9.31 10.61
N ARG A 90 -4.80 -9.26 9.33
CA ARG A 90 -3.98 -8.64 8.28
C ARG A 90 -3.84 -7.14 8.45
N VAL A 91 -4.91 -6.43 8.83
CA VAL A 91 -4.86 -5.00 9.14
C VAL A 91 -3.79 -4.72 10.19
N ARG A 92 -3.80 -5.45 11.31
CA ARG A 92 -2.82 -5.28 12.40
C ARG A 92 -1.40 -5.61 11.93
N GLN A 93 -1.22 -6.71 11.20
CA GLN A 93 0.07 -7.10 10.65
C GLN A 93 0.66 -6.00 9.74
N LEU A 94 -0.15 -5.45 8.83
CA LEU A 94 0.28 -4.44 7.88
C LEU A 94 0.60 -3.10 8.56
N LEU A 95 -0.22 -2.66 9.53
CA LEU A 95 0.04 -1.46 10.32
C LEU A 95 1.36 -1.57 11.09
N LYS A 96 1.63 -2.71 11.74
CA LYS A 96 2.90 -2.96 12.45
C LYS A 96 4.09 -2.96 11.50
N ALA A 97 3.96 -3.62 10.35
CA ALA A 97 5.02 -3.65 9.35
C ALA A 97 5.33 -2.25 8.76
N ARG A 98 4.30 -1.40 8.60
CA ARG A 98 4.49 0.00 8.20
C ARG A 98 5.28 0.77 9.26
N LEU A 99 4.91 0.64 10.54
CA LEU A 99 5.61 1.30 11.64
C LEU A 99 7.08 0.87 11.78
N SER A 100 7.41 -0.38 11.46
CA SER A 100 8.80 -0.88 11.60
C SER A 100 9.77 -0.28 10.58
N THR A 101 9.28 0.32 9.49
CA THR A 101 10.15 0.97 8.49
C THR A 101 10.86 2.24 9.01
N ARG A 102 10.49 2.72 10.20
CA ARG A 102 10.96 3.98 10.81
C ARG A 102 11.85 3.77 12.04
N ILE A 103 12.32 2.56 12.28
CA ILE A 103 13.17 2.24 13.42
C ILE A 103 14.63 2.47 13.01
N TRP A 104 15.30 3.45 13.62
CA TRP A 104 16.71 3.73 13.38
C TRP A 104 17.53 3.95 14.67
N ASP A 105 16.86 4.11 15.81
CA ASP A 105 17.49 4.33 17.12
C ASP A 105 16.60 3.81 18.28
N ALA A 106 17.07 3.97 19.51
CA ALA A 106 16.34 3.55 20.71
C ALA A 106 15.02 4.32 20.93
N ALA A 107 14.96 5.60 20.56
CA ALA A 107 13.76 6.42 20.74
C ALA A 107 12.64 5.98 19.78
N THR A 108 12.99 5.77 18.51
CA THR A 108 12.09 5.23 17.50
C THR A 108 11.68 3.79 17.77
N TRP A 109 12.53 2.98 18.41
CA TRP A 109 12.17 1.66 18.92
C TRP A 109 11.07 1.72 20.00
N GLN A 110 11.23 2.59 21.01
CA GLN A 110 10.21 2.75 22.06
C GLN A 110 8.88 3.28 21.49
N ALA A 111 8.95 4.21 20.54
CA ALA A 111 7.78 4.72 19.83
C ALA A 111 7.08 3.61 19.03
N TYR A 112 7.85 2.77 18.33
CA TYR A 112 7.34 1.58 17.65
C TYR A 112 6.64 0.64 18.62
N GLU A 113 7.26 0.30 19.75
CA GLU A 113 6.71 -0.65 20.72
C GLU A 113 5.37 -0.16 21.28
N SER A 114 5.31 1.10 21.69
CA SER A 114 4.08 1.74 22.18
C SER A 114 2.96 1.72 21.13
N ARG A 115 3.26 2.12 19.90
CA ARG A 115 2.29 2.12 18.80
C ARG A 115 1.88 0.71 18.40
N SER A 116 2.80 -0.25 18.41
CA SER A 116 2.55 -1.66 18.07
C SER A 116 1.54 -2.30 19.03
N ARG A 117 1.65 -2.03 20.35
CA ARG A 117 0.65 -2.47 21.33
C ARG A 117 -0.72 -1.85 21.06
N ARG A 118 -0.77 -0.55 20.75
CA ARG A 118 -2.02 0.13 20.37
C ARG A 118 -2.64 -0.45 19.09
N VAL A 119 -1.83 -0.96 18.15
CA VAL A 119 -2.35 -1.67 16.96
C VAL A 119 -3.10 -2.95 17.36
N ASP A 120 -2.65 -3.67 18.39
CA ASP A 120 -3.32 -4.91 18.83
C ASP A 120 -4.75 -4.69 19.31
N GLU A 121 -5.04 -3.50 19.85
CA GLU A 121 -6.34 -3.08 20.37
C GLU A 121 -7.29 -2.56 19.28
N ILE A 122 -6.87 -2.54 18.00
CA ILE A 122 -7.70 -2.03 16.90
C ILE A 122 -8.73 -3.07 16.46
N HIS A 123 -10.01 -2.68 16.56
CA HIS A 123 -11.17 -3.50 16.18
C HIS A 123 -12.21 -2.75 15.34
N ASP A 124 -11.94 -1.49 14.97
CA ASP A 124 -12.87 -0.68 14.20
C ASP A 124 -12.17 0.17 13.12
N ALA A 125 -12.94 0.56 12.11
CA ALA A 125 -12.45 1.35 10.99
C ALA A 125 -11.96 2.76 11.38
N PRO A 126 -12.63 3.52 12.28
CA PRO A 126 -12.10 4.77 12.79
C PRO A 126 -10.68 4.67 13.38
N ALA A 127 -10.41 3.64 14.19
CA ALA A 127 -9.11 3.40 14.82
C ALA A 127 -8.03 3.06 13.77
N VAL A 128 -8.36 2.27 12.74
CA VAL A 128 -7.45 2.04 11.59
C VAL A 128 -7.12 3.35 10.90
N ARG A 129 -8.11 4.19 10.61
CA ARG A 129 -7.89 5.50 9.97
C ARG A 129 -7.04 6.43 10.83
N ALA A 130 -7.18 6.37 12.15
CA ALA A 130 -6.32 7.09 13.08
C ALA A 130 -4.88 6.57 13.05
N ALA A 131 -4.71 5.25 13.03
CA ALA A 131 -3.39 4.61 12.97
C ALA A 131 -2.62 4.93 11.69
N LEU A 132 -3.30 4.99 10.55
CA LEU A 132 -2.70 5.42 9.27
C LEU A 132 -2.15 6.86 9.30
N ARG A 133 -2.56 7.69 10.26
CA ARG A 133 -2.09 9.05 10.44
C ARG A 133 -0.98 9.18 11.48
N TRP A 134 -0.48 8.09 12.07
CA TRP A 134 0.56 8.15 13.10
C TRP A 134 1.94 8.63 12.59
N ASP A 135 2.06 8.98 11.30
CA ASP A 135 3.27 9.51 10.68
C ASP A 135 3.02 10.81 9.89
N THR A 136 2.75 11.91 10.60
CA THR A 136 2.71 13.27 10.02
C THR A 136 3.61 14.30 10.72
N ASN A 137 4.49 13.88 11.64
CA ASN A 137 5.48 14.77 12.26
C ASN A 137 6.87 14.13 12.25
#